data_AF-A0A517ZVA0-F1
#
_entry.id   AF-A0A517ZVA0-F1
#
_cell.length_a   1.000
_cell.length_b   1.000
_cell.length_c   1.000
_cell.angle_alpha   90.00
_cell.angle_beta   90.00
_cell.angle_gamma   90.00
#
_symmetry.space_group_name_H-M   'P 1'
#
loop_
_entity.id
_entity.type
_entity.pdbx_description
1 polymer ?
#
loop_
_entity_poly.entity_id
_entity_poly.type
_entity_poly.pdbx_seq_one_letter_code
_entity_poly.pdbx_strand_id
1 'polypeptide(L)'
;MKSERQLQEILKSLCGSPGAEDGSDPREFHKQRGRDKSLRKTYQLCKQVDEVLGYVLSGECDDDVLRDFYVSSVVPAPDASRLLVTLCPYFTDTVFQPVQVLERLGHVAGKLRSEVAAAINRRRTPELMFQVLASPAETPSQQEDQQ
;
A
#
# COMPACT_ATOMS: atom_id res chain seq x y z
N MET A 1 35.47 1.03 28.76
CA MET A 1 34.60 2.10 28.24
C MET A 1 35.00 3.38 28.95
N LYS A 2 35.29 4.47 28.21
CA LYS A 2 35.60 5.77 28.83
C LYS A 2 34.31 6.32 29.44
N SER A 3 34.39 6.96 30.59
CA SER A 3 33.21 7.59 31.19
C SER A 3 32.74 8.77 30.34
N GLU A 4 31.44 9.10 30.36
CA GLU A 4 30.89 10.24 29.59
C GLU A 4 31.66 11.54 29.85
N ARG A 5 32.11 11.73 31.09
CA ARG A 5 32.96 12.88 31.48
C ARG A 5 34.30 12.90 30.75
N GLN A 6 34.99 11.75 30.65
CA GLN A 6 36.25 11.65 29.92
C GLN A 6 36.07 11.88 28.42
N LEU A 7 34.94 11.48 27.85
CA LEU A 7 34.62 11.72 26.44
C LEU A 7 34.36 13.21 26.18
N GLN A 8 33.63 13.89 27.07
CA GLN A 8 33.36 15.32 26.98
C GLN A 8 34.63 16.18 27.08
N GLU A 9 35.58 15.83 27.94
CA GLU A 9 36.86 16.56 28.03
C GLU A 9 37.70 16.42 26.77
N ILE A 10 37.74 15.22 26.17
CA ILE A 10 38.42 14.99 24.90
C ILE A 10 37.76 15.81 23.79
N LEU A 11 36.42 15.80 23.69
CA LEU A 11 35.68 16.56 22.67
C LEU A 11 35.89 18.08 22.82
N LYS A 12 35.94 18.60 24.05
CA LYS A 12 36.27 20.02 24.31
C LYS A 12 37.70 20.40 23.91
N SER A 13 38.65 19.46 23.95
CA SER A 13 40.02 19.71 23.54
C SER A 13 40.22 19.71 22.01
N LEU A 14 39.31 19.06 21.28
CA LEU A 14 39.42 18.84 19.83
C LEU A 14 38.45 19.71 19.00
N CYS A 15 37.41 20.29 19.62
CA CYS A 15 36.39 21.11 18.94
C CYS A 15 36.26 22.51 19.58
N GLY A 16 35.90 23.51 18.78
CA GLY A 16 35.71 24.90 19.26
C GLY A 16 34.57 25.07 20.26
N SER A 17 33.47 24.34 20.09
CA SER A 17 32.44 24.09 21.10
C SER A 17 31.66 22.83 20.71
N PRO A 18 31.48 21.85 21.62
CA PRO A 18 30.62 20.71 21.33
C PRO A 18 29.16 21.18 21.26
N GLY A 19 28.47 20.85 20.18
CA GLY A 19 27.02 21.02 20.05
C GLY A 19 26.25 20.00 20.89
N ALA A 20 24.97 20.27 21.16
CA ALA A 20 24.11 19.38 21.96
C ALA A 20 23.96 17.96 21.37
N GLU A 21 24.24 17.80 20.08
CA GLU A 21 24.12 16.54 19.33
C GLU A 21 25.46 15.79 19.21
N ASP A 22 26.59 16.40 19.58
CA ASP A 22 27.93 15.83 19.40
C ASP A 22 28.23 14.77 20.47
N GLY A 23 28.55 13.56 20.02
CA GLY A 23 28.83 12.41 20.91
C GLY A 23 27.61 11.53 21.19
N SER A 24 26.45 11.81 20.58
CA SER A 24 25.30 10.91 20.58
C SER A 24 25.67 9.59 19.89
N ASP A 25 25.49 8.46 20.57
CA ASP A 25 25.67 7.13 19.96
C ASP A 25 24.64 6.97 18.82
N PRO A 26 25.06 6.60 17.60
CA PRO A 26 24.15 6.32 16.48
C PRO A 26 23.01 5.36 16.83
N ARG A 27 23.21 4.48 17.83
CA ARG A 27 22.20 3.55 18.34
C ARG A 27 21.12 4.22 19.17
N GLU A 28 21.43 5.30 19.88
CA GLU A 28 20.48 6.08 20.70
C GLU A 28 19.63 7.01 19.81
N PHE A 29 20.20 7.54 18.72
CA PHE A 29 19.51 8.39 17.75
C PHE A 29 18.27 7.73 17.12
N HIS A 30 18.27 6.39 17.02
CA HIS A 30 17.18 5.62 16.39
C HIS A 30 16.05 5.19 17.35
N LYS A 31 16.18 5.42 18.66
CA LYS A 31 15.21 4.90 19.65
C LYS A 31 13.91 5.68 19.75
N GLN A 32 13.89 6.96 19.36
CA GLN A 32 12.69 7.81 19.48
C GLN A 32 11.57 7.51 18.44
N ARG A 33 11.81 6.65 17.45
CA ARG A 33 10.86 6.37 16.34
C ARG A 33 9.86 5.22 16.62
N GLY A 34 9.40 5.07 17.85
CA GLY A 34 8.60 3.92 18.28
C GLY A 34 7.16 3.89 17.73
N ARG A 35 6.54 5.05 17.47
CA ARG A 35 5.09 5.14 17.21
C ARG A 35 4.67 4.92 15.75
N ASP A 36 5.61 4.94 14.80
CA ASP A 36 5.32 4.95 13.35
C ASP A 36 5.70 3.65 12.61
N LYS A 37 6.37 2.70 13.29
CA LYS A 37 6.83 1.45 12.66
C LYS A 37 5.67 0.56 12.18
N SER A 38 4.53 0.62 12.86
CA SER A 38 3.34 -0.17 12.49
C SER A 38 2.71 0.34 11.20
N LEU A 39 2.48 1.65 11.09
CA LEU A 39 1.93 2.29 9.90
C LEU A 39 2.84 2.08 8.70
N ARG A 40 4.15 2.30 8.87
CA ARG A 40 5.13 2.01 7.82
C ARG A 40 5.05 0.58 7.29
N LYS A 41 4.96 -0.41 8.18
CA LYS A 41 4.85 -1.83 7.76
C LYS A 41 3.52 -2.12 7.05
N THR A 42 2.43 -1.48 7.46
CA THR A 42 1.15 -1.58 6.76
C THR A 42 1.26 -1.02 5.34
N TYR A 43 1.84 0.17 5.15
CA TYR A 43 2.05 0.73 3.82
C TYR A 43 2.98 -0.12 2.96
N GLN A 44 4.04 -0.70 3.55
CA GLN A 44 4.90 -1.66 2.85
C GLN A 44 4.12 -2.88 2.37
N LEU A 45 3.23 -3.43 3.22
CA LEU A 45 2.36 -4.53 2.84
C LEU A 45 1.40 -4.12 1.71
N CYS A 46 0.76 -2.96 1.80
CA CYS A 46 -0.12 -2.48 0.74
C CYS A 46 0.62 -2.36 -0.59
N LYS A 47 1.84 -1.81 -0.58
CA LYS A 47 2.68 -1.69 -1.77
C LYS A 47 3.05 -3.05 -2.36
N GLN A 48 3.43 -4.01 -1.52
CA GLN A 48 3.72 -5.37 -1.99
C GLN A 48 2.49 -6.04 -2.62
N VAL A 49 1.32 -5.86 -2.01
CA VAL A 49 0.06 -6.40 -2.53
C VAL A 49 -0.32 -5.74 -3.86
N ASP A 50 -0.14 -4.42 -3.97
CA ASP A 50 -0.36 -3.65 -5.19
C ASP A 50 0.50 -4.19 -6.36
N GLU A 51 1.80 -4.36 -6.14
CA GLU A 51 2.73 -4.92 -7.15
C GLU A 51 2.31 -6.32 -7.58
N VAL A 52 2.02 -7.21 -6.63
CA VAL A 52 1.63 -8.60 -6.92
C VAL A 52 0.32 -8.67 -7.71
N LEU A 53 -0.70 -7.93 -7.26
CA LEU A 53 -1.98 -7.91 -7.96
C LEU A 53 -1.86 -7.30 -9.35
N GLY A 54 -1.02 -6.27 -9.53
CA GLY A 54 -0.71 -5.71 -10.83
C GLY A 54 -0.13 -6.76 -11.80
N TYR A 55 0.85 -7.55 -11.36
CA TYR A 55 1.41 -8.62 -12.19
C TYR A 55 0.39 -9.71 -12.51
N VAL A 56 -0.35 -10.17 -11.51
CA VAL A 56 -1.31 -11.27 -11.69
C VAL A 56 -2.44 -10.86 -12.64
N LEU A 57 -3.00 -9.66 -12.48
CA LEU A 57 -4.08 -9.16 -13.35
C LEU A 57 -3.59 -8.90 -14.78
N SER A 58 -2.31 -8.56 -14.98
CA SER A 58 -1.77 -8.29 -16.31
C SER A 58 -1.58 -9.53 -17.20
N GLY A 59 -1.50 -10.74 -16.63
CA GLY A 59 -1.18 -11.94 -17.44
C GLY A 59 -1.48 -13.30 -16.83
N GLU A 60 -1.56 -13.44 -15.51
CA GLU A 60 -1.79 -14.74 -14.86
C GLU A 60 -3.26 -14.99 -14.51
N CYS A 61 -4.09 -13.95 -14.54
CA CYS A 61 -5.54 -14.06 -14.48
C CYS A 61 -6.06 -14.49 -15.86
N ASP A 62 -6.58 -15.71 -15.94
CA ASP A 62 -7.21 -16.29 -17.14
C ASP A 62 -8.64 -15.72 -17.33
N ASP A 63 -8.76 -14.40 -17.19
CA ASP A 63 -10.02 -13.66 -17.35
C ASP A 63 -9.76 -12.43 -18.21
N ASP A 64 -10.26 -12.48 -19.45
CA ASP A 64 -10.06 -11.42 -20.43
C ASP A 64 -10.68 -10.08 -20.00
N VAL A 65 -11.77 -10.09 -19.21
CA VAL A 65 -12.39 -8.85 -18.73
C VAL A 65 -11.52 -8.19 -17.68
N LEU A 66 -10.92 -8.98 -16.77
CA LEU A 66 -10.06 -8.43 -15.73
C LEU A 66 -8.71 -7.93 -16.27
N ARG A 67 -8.27 -8.43 -17.44
CA ARG A 67 -7.06 -7.97 -18.13
C ARG A 67 -7.15 -6.51 -18.58
N ASP A 68 -8.36 -5.99 -18.80
CA ASP A 68 -8.59 -4.59 -19.16
C ASP A 68 -8.55 -3.62 -17.97
N PHE A 69 -8.30 -4.13 -16.76
CA PHE A 69 -8.21 -3.33 -15.54
C PHE A 69 -6.80 -3.36 -14.93
N TYR A 70 -6.45 -2.27 -14.26
CA TYR A 70 -5.26 -2.16 -13.42
C TYR A 70 -5.64 -1.82 -11.99
N VAL A 71 -4.73 -2.15 -11.06
CA VAL A 71 -4.85 -1.74 -9.66
C VAL A 71 -4.43 -0.28 -9.55
N SER A 72 -5.37 0.58 -9.18
CA SER A 72 -5.14 2.01 -8.97
C SER A 72 -4.63 2.30 -7.56
N SER A 73 -5.15 1.57 -6.57
CA SER A 73 -4.67 1.68 -5.19
C SER A 73 -5.00 0.47 -4.34
N VAL A 74 -4.16 0.23 -3.34
CA VAL A 74 -4.39 -0.73 -2.26
C VAL A 74 -4.24 -0.02 -0.93
N VAL A 75 -5.32 0.01 -0.14
CA VAL A 75 -5.35 0.72 1.16
C VAL A 75 -5.85 -0.21 2.28
N PRO A 76 -5.40 -0.01 3.53
CA PRO A 76 -5.89 -0.80 4.66
C PRO A 76 -7.33 -0.41 5.02
N ALA A 77 -8.16 -1.38 5.41
CA ALA A 77 -9.57 -1.15 5.73
C ALA A 77 -10.13 -2.17 6.75
N PRO A 78 -10.08 -1.94 8.08
CA PRO A 78 -9.56 -0.78 8.82
C PRO A 78 -8.08 -0.90 9.21
N ASP A 79 -7.47 -2.07 9.07
CA ASP A 79 -6.08 -2.37 9.44
C ASP A 79 -5.40 -3.29 8.40
N ALA A 80 -4.19 -3.78 8.69
CA ALA A 80 -3.45 -4.66 7.78
C ALA A 80 -4.04 -6.09 7.65
N SER A 81 -5.19 -6.40 8.26
CA SER A 81 -5.86 -7.69 8.09
C SER A 81 -6.80 -7.73 6.87
N ARG A 82 -7.22 -6.56 6.39
CA ARG A 82 -8.13 -6.39 5.25
C ARG A 82 -7.65 -5.23 4.39
N LEU A 83 -7.57 -5.46 3.09
CA LEU A 83 -7.11 -4.45 2.14
C LEU A 83 -8.22 -4.17 1.12
N LEU A 84 -8.51 -2.90 0.92
CA LEU A 84 -9.38 -2.43 -0.16
C LEU A 84 -8.53 -2.19 -1.40
N VAL A 85 -8.84 -2.93 -2.45
CA VAL A 85 -8.20 -2.88 -3.77
C VAL A 85 -9.15 -2.12 -4.69
N THR A 86 -8.64 -1.04 -5.27
CA THR A 86 -9.38 -0.22 -6.23
C THR A 86 -8.88 -0.53 -7.63
N LEU A 87 -9.78 -0.95 -8.51
CA LEU A 87 -9.48 -1.18 -9.91
C LEU A 87 -10.00 -0.04 -10.79
N CYS A 88 -9.24 0.28 -11.83
CA CYS A 88 -9.60 1.21 -12.89
C CYS A 88 -9.39 0.54 -14.25
N PRO A 89 -10.18 0.87 -15.28
CA PRO A 89 -9.92 0.40 -16.63
C PRO A 89 -8.65 1.05 -17.19
N TYR A 90 -7.88 0.34 -18.01
CA TYR A 90 -6.72 0.92 -18.70
C TYR A 90 -7.12 2.03 -19.67
N PHE A 91 -8.27 1.86 -20.33
CA PHE A 91 -8.78 2.82 -21.31
C PHE A 91 -10.03 3.52 -20.76
N THR A 92 -10.12 4.82 -20.99
CA THR A 92 -11.22 5.67 -20.48
C THR A 92 -12.56 5.38 -21.13
N ASP A 93 -12.50 4.80 -22.32
CA ASP A 93 -13.57 4.45 -23.27
C ASP A 93 -13.99 2.98 -23.14
N THR A 94 -13.37 2.22 -22.23
CA THR A 94 -13.84 0.88 -21.86
C THR A 94 -15.23 0.98 -21.25
N VAL A 95 -16.22 0.42 -21.94
CA VAL A 95 -17.58 0.25 -21.42
C VAL A 95 -17.62 -1.03 -20.60
N PHE A 96 -17.99 -0.92 -19.32
CA PHE A 96 -18.11 -2.07 -18.43
C PHE A 96 -19.24 -1.90 -17.42
N GLN A 97 -19.80 -3.01 -16.96
CA GLN A 97 -20.75 -3.03 -15.86
C GLN A 97 -20.02 -3.34 -14.55
N PRO A 98 -19.98 -2.41 -13.57
CA PRO A 98 -19.22 -2.62 -12.32
C PRO A 98 -19.58 -3.92 -11.58
N VAL A 99 -20.87 -4.29 -11.59
CA VAL A 99 -21.35 -5.52 -10.95
C VAL A 99 -20.71 -6.77 -11.57
N GLN A 100 -20.61 -6.83 -12.90
CA GLN A 100 -20.01 -7.96 -13.61
C GLN A 100 -18.51 -8.09 -13.30
N VAL A 101 -17.80 -6.97 -13.22
CA VAL A 101 -16.38 -6.95 -12.85
C VAL A 101 -16.19 -7.44 -11.41
N LEU A 102 -17.03 -6.99 -10.48
CA LEU A 102 -17.01 -7.44 -9.09
C LEU A 102 -17.34 -8.93 -8.93
N GLU A 103 -18.28 -9.46 -9.71
CA GLU A 103 -18.60 -10.90 -9.73
C GLU A 103 -17.39 -11.73 -10.21
N ARG A 104 -16.77 -11.32 -11.31
CA ARG A 104 -15.53 -11.97 -11.82
C ARG A 104 -14.40 -11.92 -10.81
N LEU A 105 -14.17 -10.76 -10.18
CA LEU A 105 -13.22 -10.63 -9.07
C LEU A 105 -13.56 -11.56 -7.91
N GLY A 106 -14.84 -11.75 -7.59
CA GLY A 106 -15.30 -12.71 -6.60
C GLY A 106 -14.90 -14.15 -6.93
N HIS A 107 -15.03 -14.55 -8.20
CA HIS A 107 -14.62 -15.89 -8.67
C HIS A 107 -13.11 -16.12 -8.59
N VAL A 108 -12.30 -15.10 -8.92
CA VAL A 108 -10.82 -15.23 -8.89
C VAL A 108 -10.19 -14.83 -7.56
N ALA A 109 -10.95 -14.29 -6.60
CA ALA A 109 -10.44 -13.78 -5.33
C ALA A 109 -9.58 -14.80 -4.56
N GLY A 110 -9.97 -16.09 -4.58
CA GLY A 110 -9.20 -17.17 -3.94
C GLY A 110 -7.80 -17.35 -4.56
N LYS A 111 -7.71 -17.25 -5.88
CA LYS A 111 -6.43 -17.29 -6.61
C LYS A 111 -5.60 -16.05 -6.31
N LEU A 112 -6.19 -14.85 -6.44
CA LEU A 112 -5.50 -13.59 -6.11
C LEU A 112 -4.92 -13.59 -4.69
N ARG A 113 -5.70 -14.09 -3.71
CA ARG A 113 -5.22 -14.23 -2.33
C ARG A 113 -4.11 -15.26 -2.18
N SER A 114 -4.10 -16.31 -2.98
CA SER A 114 -3.05 -17.32 -2.95
C SER A 114 -1.73 -16.76 -3.49
N GLU A 115 -1.78 -15.98 -4.58
CA GLU A 115 -0.60 -15.28 -5.11
C GLU A 115 -0.05 -14.26 -4.11
N VAL A 116 -0.93 -13.46 -3.50
CA VAL A 116 -0.54 -12.54 -2.42
C VAL A 116 0.08 -13.29 -1.24
N ALA A 117 -0.47 -14.43 -0.85
CA ALA A 117 0.07 -15.25 0.24
C ALA A 117 1.48 -15.77 -0.07
N ALA A 118 1.74 -16.16 -1.33
CA ALA A 118 3.04 -16.63 -1.77
C ALA A 118 4.10 -15.50 -1.79
N ALA A 119 3.67 -14.27 -2.11
CA ALA A 119 4.58 -13.14 -2.26
C ALA A 119 4.93 -12.43 -0.93
N ILE A 120 4.06 -12.49 0.09
CA ILE A 120 4.28 -11.78 1.36
C ILE A 120 4.86 -12.68 2.44
N ASN A 121 5.80 -12.15 3.24
CA ASN A 121 6.31 -12.85 4.42
C ASN A 121 5.45 -12.56 5.66
N ARG A 122 4.24 -13.13 5.72
CA ARG A 122 3.31 -12.94 6.84
C ARG A 122 2.58 -14.23 7.20
N ARG A 123 2.35 -14.44 8.50
CA ARG A 123 1.58 -15.58 9.02
C ARG A 123 0.13 -15.64 8.52
N ARG A 124 -0.50 -14.49 8.26
CA ARG A 124 -1.89 -14.40 7.80
C ARG A 124 -2.02 -13.48 6.61
N THR A 125 -2.46 -14.05 5.49
CA THR A 125 -2.80 -13.31 4.27
C THR A 125 -4.00 -12.40 4.52
N PRO A 126 -3.92 -11.12 4.13
CA PRO A 126 -5.06 -10.22 4.27
C PRO A 126 -6.27 -10.69 3.45
N GLU A 127 -7.45 -10.28 3.88
CA GLU A 127 -8.66 -10.34 3.06
C GLU A 127 -8.62 -9.22 2.03
N LEU A 128 -9.00 -9.52 0.78
CA LEU A 128 -9.06 -8.53 -0.30
C LEU A 128 -10.51 -8.14 -0.52
N MET A 129 -10.80 -6.86 -0.39
CA MET A 129 -12.06 -6.25 -0.76
C MET A 129 -11.85 -5.48 -2.05
N PHE A 130 -12.81 -5.54 -2.96
CA PHE A 130 -12.67 -4.93 -4.28
C PHE A 130 -13.68 -3.81 -4.47
N GLN A 131 -13.23 -2.75 -5.12
CA GLN A 131 -14.07 -1.71 -5.68
C GLN A 131 -13.56 -1.35 -7.08
N VAL A 132 -14.46 -0.92 -7.95
CA VAL A 132 -14.12 -0.53 -9.32
C VAL A 132 -14.56 0.92 -9.50
N LEU A 133 -13.65 1.77 -9.95
CA LEU A 133 -13.99 3.14 -10.29
C LEU A 133 -14.50 3.19 -11.73
N ALA A 134 -15.71 3.70 -11.90
CA ALA A 134 -16.21 4.07 -13.22
C ALA A 134 -15.30 5.18 -13.81
N SER A 135 -14.88 5.00 -15.06
CA SER A 135 -14.35 6.13 -15.83
C SER A 135 -15.45 7.22 -15.87
N PRO A 136 -15.13 8.51 -15.66
CA PRO A 136 -16.12 9.58 -15.52
C PRO A 136 -16.89 9.93 -16.82
N ALA A 137 -17.01 9.01 -17.79
CA ALA A 137 -17.63 9.27 -19.09
C ALA A 137 -19.17 9.25 -19.08
N GLU A 138 -19.84 8.78 -18.02
CA GLU A 138 -21.31 8.81 -17.96
C GLU A 138 -21.78 9.35 -16.61
N THR A 139 -21.92 10.68 -16.54
CA THR A 139 -22.99 11.24 -15.73
C THR A 139 -24.26 11.03 -16.55
N PRO A 140 -25.20 10.15 -16.17
CA PRO A 140 -26.55 10.26 -16.72
C PRO A 140 -27.08 11.60 -16.21
N SER A 141 -27.08 12.58 -17.09
CA SER A 141 -27.81 13.83 -16.97
C SER A 141 -29.29 13.51 -16.77
N GLN A 142 -29.67 13.23 -15.52
CA GLN A 142 -31.04 13.32 -15.06
C GLN A 142 -31.37 14.80 -14.97
N GLN A 143 -31.90 15.35 -16.06
CA GLN A 143 -32.82 16.48 -16.07
C GLN A 143 -33.38 16.61 -17.50
N GLU A 144 -34.26 15.67 -17.84
CA GLU A 144 -35.32 15.95 -18.81
C GLU A 144 -36.31 16.92 -18.14
N ASP A 145 -36.33 18.14 -18.67
CA ASP A 145 -37.48 18.97 -19.01
C ASP A 145 -38.89 18.66 -18.48
N GLN A 146 -39.59 19.77 -18.17
CA GLN A 146 -41.05 19.98 -18.02
C GLN A 146 -41.65 19.65 -16.63
N GLN A 147 -42.36 20.55 -15.93
CA GLN A 147 -43.16 21.70 -16.37
C GLN A 147 -43.39 22.67 -15.19
#